data_AF-A0A1E1V371-F1
#
_entry.id   AF-A0A1E1V371-F1
#
_cell.length_a   1.000
_cell.length_b   1.000
_cell.length_c   1.000
_cell.angle_alpha   90.00
_cell.angle_beta   90.00
_cell.angle_gamma   90.00
#
_symmetry.space_group_name_H-M   'P 1'
#
loop_
_entity.id
_entity.type
_entity.pdbx_description
1 polymer ?
#
loop_
_entity_poly.entity_id
_entity_poly.type
_entity_poly.pdbx_seq_one_letter_code
_entity_poly.pdbx_strand_id
1 'polypeptide(L)' 'MSYTIGLATTFHDPAIAIVGPDGEVLFAEATERYLQYKRAPNCERDSAPRMESLLKRYIPAGAPVQIATT' A
#
# COMPACT_ATOMS: atom_id res chain seq x y z
N MET A 1 15.05 -8.05 9.67
CA MET A 1 14.31 -6.77 9.76
C MET A 1 13.36 -6.76 8.57
N SER A 2 12.05 -6.69 8.82
CA SER A 2 11.02 -6.91 7.79
C SER A 2 10.21 -5.64 7.56
N TYR A 3 9.79 -5.42 6.32
CA TYR A 3 8.83 -4.36 5.98
C TYR A 3 7.41 -4.92 6.06
N THR A 4 6.45 -4.10 6.47
CA THR A 4 5.06 -4.51 6.59
C THR A 4 4.21 -3.76 5.56
N ILE A 5 3.39 -4.49 4.81
CA ILE A 5 2.40 -3.92 3.90
C ILE A 5 1.01 -4.07 4.53
N GLY A 6 0.34 -2.94 4.73
CA GLY A 6 -1.04 -2.84 5.17
C GLY A 6 -1.96 -2.55 3.99
N LEU A 7 -3.10 -3.24 3.95
CA LEU A 7 -3.97 -3.28 2.78
C LEU A 7 -5.45 -3.18 3.20
N ALA A 8 -6.13 -2.09 2.88
CA ALA A 8 -7.58 -1.92 3.09
C ALA A 8 -8.42 -2.33 1.85
N THR A 9 -8.93 -3.55 1.80
CA THR A 9 -9.84 -4.05 0.72
C THR A 9 -11.31 -3.77 0.97
N THR A 10 -11.63 -2.69 1.66
CA THR A 10 -13.02 -2.32 1.87
C THR A 10 -13.64 -1.88 0.55
N PHE A 11 -14.95 -2.09 0.39
CA PHE A 11 -15.69 -1.68 -0.81
C PHE A 11 -15.47 -0.20 -1.17
N HIS A 12 -15.34 0.64 -0.15
CA HIS A 12 -15.04 2.06 -0.26
C HIS A 12 -13.71 2.38 0.42
N ASP A 13 -13.10 3.48 -0.03
CA ASP A 13 -11.88 4.03 0.53
C ASP A 13 -10.69 3.02 0.56
N PRO A 14 -10.46 2.26 -0.53
CA PRO A 14 -9.36 1.30 -0.56
C PRO A 14 -8.01 2.03 -0.42
N ALA A 15 -7.07 1.45 0.31
CA ALA A 15 -5.80 2.10 0.64
C ALA A 15 -4.63 1.13 0.83
N ILE A 16 -3.41 1.63 0.71
CA ILE A 16 -2.16 0.91 1.01
C ILE A 16 -1.32 1.70 2.02
N ALA A 17 -0.67 0.95 2.92
CA ALA A 17 0.41 1.44 3.77
C ALA A 17 1.66 0.56 3.63
N ILE A 18 2.84 1.17 3.68
CA ILE A 18 4.15 0.53 3.74
C ILE A 18 4.85 1.06 5.00
N VAL A 19 5.20 0.14 5.89
CA VAL A 19 5.83 0.43 7.18
C VAL A 19 7.23 -0.18 7.21
N GLY A 20 8.20 0.62 7.63
CA GLY A 20 9.60 0.23 7.78
C GLY A 20 9.81 -0.73 8.96
N PRO A 21 10.99 -1.38 9.05
CA PRO A 21 11.28 -2.35 10.09
C PRO A 21 11.36 -1.79 11.51
N ASP A 22 11.48 -0.47 11.65
CA ASP A 22 11.48 0.30 12.90
C ASP A 22 10.09 0.86 13.26
N GLY A 23 9.08 0.60 12.44
CA GLY A 23 7.72 1.12 12.60
C GLY A 23 7.47 2.46 11.92
N GLU A 24 8.44 3.04 11.20
CA GLU A 24 8.23 4.27 10.43
C GLU A 24 7.20 4.04 9.30
N VAL A 25 6.25 4.96 9.13
CA VAL A 25 5.32 4.94 7.99
C VAL A 25 6.01 5.56 6.78
N LEU A 26 6.49 4.71 5.86
CA LEU A 26 7.20 5.14 4.66
C LEU A 26 6.24 5.62 3.57
N PHE A 27 5.04 5.02 3.51
CA PHE A 27 3.98 5.43 2.62
C PHE A 27 2.62 5.04 3.21
N ALA A 28 1.63 5.92 3.10
CA ALA A 28 0.24 5.60 3.44
C ALA A 28 -0.69 6.50 2.65
N GLU A 29 -1.46 5.91 1.73
CA GLU A 29 -2.34 6.69 0.86
C GLU A 29 -3.58 5.89 0.46
N ALA A 30 -4.72 6.59 0.36
CA ALA A 30 -5.94 6.06 -0.22
C ALA A 30 -5.87 6.09 -1.75
N THR A 31 -6.41 5.07 -2.40
CA THR A 31 -6.46 4.92 -3.88
C THR A 31 -7.06 6.14 -4.57
N GLU A 32 -8.06 6.78 -3.94
CA GLU A 32 -8.71 7.99 -4.46
C GLU A 32 -7.74 9.14 -4.72
N ARG A 33 -6.60 9.21 -4.02
CA ARG A 33 -5.60 10.28 -4.20
C ARG A 33 -4.84 10.11 -5.49
N TYR A 34 -4.64 8.88 -5.95
CA TYR A 34 -4.04 8.63 -7.25
C TYR A 34 -5.07 8.67 -8.37
N LEU A 35 -6.21 7.99 -8.19
CA LEU A 35 -7.24 7.91 -9.22
C LEU A 35 -8.05 9.21 -9.38
N GLN A 36 -8.03 10.08 -8.37
CA GLN A 36 -8.89 11.26 -8.27
C GLN A 36 -10.40 10.92 -8.32
N TYR A 37 -10.74 9.65 -8.10
CA TYR A 37 -12.11 9.17 -8.00
C TYR A 37 -12.52 9.13 -6.54
N LYS A 38 -13.44 10.02 -6.15
CA LYS A 38 -13.89 10.21 -4.77
C LYS A 38 -14.29 8.87 -4.14
N ARG A 39 -13.59 8.48 -3.07
CA ARG A 39 -13.75 7.24 -2.30
C ARG A 39 -13.49 5.93 -3.05
N ALA A 40 -13.16 6.01 -4.34
CA ALA A 40 -12.84 4.89 -5.22
C ALA A 40 -13.69 3.61 -4.98
N PRO A 41 -15.04 3.70 -4.93
CA PRO A 41 -15.88 2.55 -4.62
C PRO A 41 -15.71 1.45 -5.68
N ASN A 42 -15.56 0.21 -5.22
CA ASN A 42 -15.33 -0.97 -6.06
C ASN A 42 -14.06 -0.89 -6.94
N CYS A 43 -13.15 0.04 -6.65
CA CYS A 43 -11.84 0.07 -7.29
C CYS A 43 -10.88 -0.88 -6.58
N GLU A 44 -9.93 -1.40 -7.34
CA GLU A 44 -8.73 -2.00 -6.78
C GLU A 44 -7.97 -0.99 -5.90
N ARG A 45 -7.34 -1.49 -4.82
CA ARG A 45 -6.50 -0.69 -3.89
C ARG A 45 -5.35 0.05 -4.55
N ASP A 46 -4.87 -0.50 -5.65
CA ASP A 46 -4.00 0.13 -6.61
C ASP A 46 -3.84 -0.82 -7.79
N SER A 47 -3.64 -0.27 -8.98
CA SER A 47 -3.30 -1.07 -10.14
C SER A 47 -1.94 -1.76 -9.93
N ALA A 48 -1.77 -2.95 -10.51
CA ALA A 48 -0.52 -3.69 -10.40
C ALA A 48 0.74 -2.85 -10.76
N PRO A 49 0.73 -2.01 -11.81
CA PRO A 49 1.86 -1.12 -12.12
C PRO A 49 2.13 -0.07 -11.03
N ARG A 50 1.08 0.52 -10.44
CA ARG A 50 1.26 1.48 -9.34
C ARG A 50 1.85 0.78 -8.12
N MET A 51 1.30 -0.38 -7.75
CA MET A 51 1.80 -1.19 -6.65
C MET A 51 3.29 -1.51 -6.82
N GLU A 52 3.69 -2.02 -8.00
CA GLU A 52 5.09 -2.31 -8.30
C GLU A 52 5.99 -1.07 -8.14
N SER A 53 5.55 0.09 -8.62
CA SER A 53 6.30 1.34 -8.51
C SER A 53 6.50 1.79 -7.05
N LEU A 54 5.48 1.64 -6.21
CA LEU A 54 5.54 1.98 -4.78
C LEU A 54 6.48 1.02 -4.05
N LEU A 55 6.37 -0.30 -4.30
CA LEU A 55 7.22 -1.30 -3.67
C LEU A 55 8.70 -1.10 -4.02
N LYS A 56 9.01 -0.87 -5.30
CA LYS A 56 10.40 -0.58 -5.73
C LYS A 56 10.95 0.71 -5.13
N ARG A 57 10.09 1.70 -4.84
CA ARG A 57 10.49 2.98 -4.26
C ARG A 57 10.81 2.88 -2.76
N TYR A 58 10.02 2.12 -2.01
CA TYR A 58 10.08 2.13 -0.54
C TYR A 58 10.69 0.86 0.08
N ILE A 59 10.75 -0.25 -0.65
CA ILE A 59 11.26 -1.53 -0.13
C ILE A 59 12.54 -1.91 -0.90
N PRO A 60 13.69 -2.05 -0.21
CA PRO A 60 14.92 -2.53 -0.85
C PRO A 60 14.72 -3.91 -1.49
N ALA A 61 15.34 -4.13 -2.64
CA ALA A 61 15.26 -5.41 -3.34
C ALA A 61 15.76 -6.56 -2.46
N GLY A 62 14.97 -7.64 -2.39
CA GLY A 62 15.29 -8.82 -1.56
C GLY A 62 15.01 -8.65 -0.07
N ALA A 63 14.49 -7.49 0.39
CA ALA A 63 14.10 -7.33 1.78
C ALA A 63 12.90 -8.24 2.13
N PRO A 64 12.87 -8.86 3.32
CA PRO A 64 11.71 -9.60 3.78
C PRO A 64 10.48 -8.69 3.91
N VAL A 65 9.34 -9.17 3.41
CA VAL A 65 8.05 -8.48 3.46
C VAL A 65 7.05 -9.32 4.24
N GLN A 66 6.26 -8.65 5.07
CA GLN A 66 5.12 -9.20 5.78
C GLN A 66 3.85 -8.51 5.32
N ILE A 67 2.77 -9.26 5.20
CA ILE A 67 1.44 -8.71 4.93
C ILE A 67 0.68 -8.64 6.24
N ALA A 68 0.17 -7.46 6.59
CA ALA A 68 -0.66 -7.31 7.76
C ALA A 68 -2.00 -8.04 7.56
N THR A 69 -2.40 -8.84 8.54
CA THR A 69 -3.67 -9.57 8.56
C THR A 69 -4.43 -9.27 9.86
N THR A 70 -5.74 -9.46 9.85
CA THR A 70 -6.61 -9.42 11.04
C THR A 70 -6.88 -10.80 11.58
#